data_AF-K9SSU4-F1
#
_entry.id   AF-K9SSU4-F1
#
_cell.length_a   1.000
_cell.length_b   1.000
_cell.length_c   1.000
_cell.angle_alpha   90.00
_cell.angle_beta   90.00
_cell.angle_gamma   90.00
#
_symmetry.space_group_name_H-M   'P 1'
#
loop_
_entity.id
_entity.type
_entity.pdbx_description
1 polymer ?
#
loop_
_entity_poly.entity_id
_entity_poly.type
_entity_poly.pdbx_seq_one_letter_code
_entity_poly.pdbx_strand_id
1 'polypeptide(L)'
;MQQLPILIKDKFFKYLNGSEPITEFEPWIYQTKVLEDILSKDDYLYLISLDFSNKWVKYKIDNILRRYIDLGEYETWKLKHLLFAFINEDGNPQQLLDDIYDLYYDGYYFLESLGLGYELCLESWADLSRSQELDSFLQRARGEAQEVLSWLETNKIVIKTAHDDRNHFSVIDTRTEKEKKPTWYKLAKFSNRQQSQPWWKFWG
;
A
#
# COMPACT_ATOMS: atom_id res chain seq x y z
N MET A 1 -24.08 -4.67 -8.02
CA MET A 1 -23.69 -5.70 -7.04
C MET A 1 -24.18 -5.26 -5.68
N GLN A 2 -24.71 -6.18 -4.86
CA GLN A 2 -24.97 -5.87 -3.45
C GLN A 2 -23.62 -5.60 -2.76
N GLN A 3 -23.58 -4.61 -1.88
CA GLN A 3 -22.38 -4.25 -1.15
C GLN A 3 -22.11 -5.31 -0.08
N LEU A 4 -20.91 -5.91 -0.09
CA LEU A 4 -20.47 -6.86 0.93
C LEU A 4 -20.60 -6.25 2.34
N PRO A 5 -21.18 -6.97 3.32
CA PRO A 5 -21.16 -6.54 4.70
C PRO A 5 -19.73 -6.32 5.18
N ILE A 6 -19.52 -5.29 6.02
CA ILE A 6 -18.19 -4.80 6.36
C ILE A 6 -17.30 -5.88 6.99
N LEU A 7 -17.87 -6.75 7.82
CA LEU A 7 -17.16 -7.86 8.48
C LEU A 7 -16.73 -8.95 7.49
N ILE A 8 -17.57 -9.25 6.49
CA ILE A 8 -17.25 -10.24 5.45
C ILE A 8 -16.13 -9.70 4.56
N LYS A 9 -16.24 -8.42 4.18
CA LYS A 9 -15.22 -7.73 3.39
C LYS A 9 -13.87 -7.71 4.09
N ASP A 10 -13.83 -7.32 5.37
CA ASP A 10 -12.58 -7.32 6.16
C ASP A 10 -11.96 -8.72 6.25
N LYS A 11 -12.78 -9.77 6.44
CA LYS A 11 -12.29 -11.16 6.44
C LYS A 11 -11.70 -11.56 5.10
N PHE A 12 -12.36 -11.22 3.99
CA PHE A 12 -11.84 -11.50 2.64
C PHE A 12 -10.52 -10.77 2.38
N PHE A 13 -10.42 -9.50 2.78
CA PHE A 13 -9.20 -8.72 2.61
C PHE A 13 -8.02 -9.30 3.42
N LYS A 14 -8.25 -9.65 4.68
CA LYS A 14 -7.22 -10.30 5.51
C LYS A 14 -6.72 -11.62 4.93
N TYR A 15 -7.64 -12.45 4.40
CA TYR A 15 -7.26 -13.70 3.74
C TYR A 15 -6.46 -13.47 2.46
N LEU A 16 -6.94 -12.59 1.57
CA LEU A 16 -6.26 -12.27 0.32
C LEU A 16 -4.86 -11.67 0.55
N ASN A 17 -4.70 -10.90 1.64
CA ASN A 17 -3.41 -10.32 2.03
C ASN A 17 -2.49 -11.33 2.74
N GLY A 18 -2.99 -12.51 3.10
CA GLY A 18 -2.25 -13.55 3.82
C GLY A 18 -2.11 -13.32 5.32
N SER A 19 -2.73 -12.27 5.86
CA SER A 19 -2.77 -12.01 7.31
C SER A 19 -3.72 -12.96 8.05
N GLU A 20 -4.66 -13.56 7.34
CA GLU A 20 -5.51 -14.65 7.85
C GLU A 20 -5.02 -15.98 7.25
N PRO A 21 -4.50 -16.91 8.07
CA PRO A 21 -4.07 -18.20 7.58
C PRO A 21 -5.26 -19.06 7.17
N ILE A 22 -5.03 -19.96 6.22
CA ILE A 22 -6.09 -20.86 5.72
C ILE A 22 -6.72 -21.73 6.81
N THR A 23 -5.94 -22.09 7.83
CA THR A 23 -6.37 -22.87 9.00
C THR A 23 -7.43 -22.15 9.85
N GLU A 24 -7.48 -20.82 9.79
CA GLU A 24 -8.50 -20.00 10.46
C GLU A 24 -9.64 -19.62 9.51
N PHE A 25 -9.32 -19.45 8.22
CA PHE A 25 -10.31 -19.10 7.19
C PHE A 25 -11.29 -20.23 6.89
N GLU A 26 -10.82 -21.48 6.83
CA GLU A 26 -11.68 -22.63 6.51
C GLU A 26 -12.81 -22.82 7.53
N PRO A 27 -12.56 -22.95 8.84
CA PRO A 27 -13.64 -23.08 9.82
C PRO A 27 -14.63 -21.91 9.76
N TRP A 28 -14.13 -20.70 9.48
CA TRP A 28 -14.96 -19.51 9.35
C TRP A 28 -15.93 -19.61 8.16
N ILE A 29 -15.51 -20.13 7.01
CA ILE A 29 -16.41 -20.35 5.86
C ILE A 29 -17.59 -21.24 6.27
N TYR A 30 -17.31 -22.37 6.93
CA TYR A 30 -18.36 -23.32 7.32
C TYR A 30 -19.32 -22.77 8.38
N GLN A 31 -18.85 -21.84 9.23
CA GLN A 31 -19.67 -21.23 10.29
C GLN A 31 -20.50 -20.03 9.79
N THR A 32 -20.12 -19.42 8.67
CA THR A 32 -20.68 -18.15 8.21
C THR A 32 -21.78 -18.37 7.16
N LYS A 33 -22.99 -18.71 7.62
CA LYS A 33 -24.15 -18.99 6.76
C LYS A 33 -24.53 -17.86 5.80
N VAL A 34 -24.29 -16.60 6.18
CA VAL A 34 -24.60 -15.44 5.32
C VAL A 34 -23.83 -15.44 4.00
N LEU A 35 -22.77 -16.25 3.86
CA LEU A 35 -22.08 -16.44 2.58
C LEU A 35 -22.99 -17.06 1.50
N GLU A 36 -23.99 -17.85 1.90
CA GLU A 36 -24.99 -18.43 0.98
C GLU A 36 -25.81 -17.36 0.24
N ASP A 37 -26.06 -16.23 0.91
CA ASP A 37 -26.85 -15.11 0.37
C ASP A 37 -25.98 -14.10 -0.41
N ILE A 38 -24.69 -14.02 -0.06
CA ILE A 38 -23.74 -13.06 -0.65
C ILE A 38 -23.14 -13.60 -1.94
N LEU A 39 -22.73 -14.87 -1.93
CA LEU A 39 -22.09 -15.51 -3.07
C LEU A 39 -23.15 -16.06 -4.02
N SER A 40 -22.80 -16.20 -5.30
CA SER A 40 -23.65 -16.99 -6.20
C SER A 40 -23.71 -18.43 -5.69
N LYS A 41 -24.84 -19.10 -5.91
CA LYS A 41 -25.03 -20.51 -5.49
C LYS A 41 -23.89 -21.41 -5.96
N ASP A 42 -23.44 -21.24 -7.19
CA ASP A 42 -22.36 -22.04 -7.77
C ASP A 42 -21.02 -21.74 -7.09
N ASP A 43 -20.71 -20.47 -6.83
CA ASP A 43 -19.47 -20.09 -6.15
C ASP A 43 -19.45 -20.50 -4.68
N TYR A 44 -20.58 -20.40 -3.99
CA TYR A 44 -20.71 -20.89 -2.61
C TYR A 44 -20.50 -22.40 -2.53
N LEU A 45 -21.23 -23.18 -3.35
CA LEU A 45 -21.11 -24.63 -3.39
C LEU A 45 -19.70 -25.07 -3.78
N TYR A 46 -19.08 -24.37 -4.75
CA TYR A 46 -17.70 -24.63 -5.12
C TYR A 46 -16.75 -24.36 -3.95
N LEU A 47 -16.88 -23.21 -3.28
CA LEU A 47 -16.03 -22.82 -2.14
C LEU A 47 -16.08 -23.85 -1.00
N ILE A 48 -17.26 -24.28 -0.58
CA ILE A 48 -17.41 -25.24 0.52
C ILE A 48 -17.01 -26.68 0.13
N SER A 49 -16.89 -26.96 -1.18
CA SER A 49 -16.46 -28.26 -1.70
C SER A 49 -14.95 -28.40 -1.88
N LEU A 50 -14.20 -27.31 -1.65
CA LEU A 50 -12.76 -27.31 -1.83
C LEU A 50 -12.06 -28.22 -0.81
N ASP A 51 -11.01 -28.89 -1.27
CA ASP A 51 -10.06 -29.56 -0.38
C ASP A 51 -9.02 -28.54 0.09
N PHE A 52 -9.18 -28.05 1.32
CA PHE A 52 -8.31 -27.05 1.95
C PHE A 52 -6.90 -27.57 2.28
N SER A 53 -6.68 -28.89 2.23
CA SER A 53 -5.34 -29.47 2.37
C SER A 53 -4.50 -29.36 1.08
N ASN A 54 -5.15 -29.04 -0.04
CA ASN A 54 -4.48 -28.95 -1.33
C ASN A 54 -3.62 -27.69 -1.44
N LYS A 55 -2.35 -27.83 -1.82
CA LYS A 55 -1.41 -26.69 -1.97
C LYS A 55 -1.87 -25.59 -2.94
N TRP A 56 -2.75 -25.90 -3.89
CA TRP A 56 -3.29 -24.95 -4.88
C TRP A 56 -4.64 -24.35 -4.47
N VAL A 57 -5.18 -24.73 -3.31
CA VAL A 57 -6.51 -24.26 -2.89
C VAL A 57 -6.55 -22.75 -2.70
N LYS A 58 -5.44 -22.15 -2.23
CA LYS A 58 -5.33 -20.70 -2.05
C LYS A 58 -5.66 -19.94 -3.33
N TYR A 59 -5.08 -20.35 -4.47
CA TYR A 59 -5.37 -19.74 -5.76
C TYR A 59 -6.85 -19.84 -6.17
N LYS A 60 -7.48 -20.98 -5.86
CA LYS A 60 -8.91 -21.18 -6.14
C LYS A 60 -9.78 -20.26 -5.28
N ILE A 61 -9.47 -20.14 -3.99
CA ILE A 61 -10.17 -19.25 -3.06
C ILE A 61 -9.98 -17.80 -3.50
N ASP A 62 -8.73 -17.37 -3.76
CA ASP A 62 -8.41 -16.02 -4.21
C ASP A 62 -9.22 -15.61 -5.44
N ASN A 63 -9.33 -16.50 -6.42
CA ASN A 63 -10.11 -16.26 -7.63
C ASN A 63 -11.60 -16.11 -7.36
N ILE A 64 -12.16 -16.83 -6.39
CA ILE A 64 -13.56 -16.68 -5.99
C ILE A 64 -13.72 -15.32 -5.32
N LEU A 65 -12.96 -15.04 -4.25
CA LEU A 65 -13.13 -13.84 -3.44
C LEU A 65 -12.97 -12.55 -4.26
N ARG A 66 -11.99 -12.51 -5.18
CA ARG A 66 -11.73 -11.37 -6.06
C ARG A 66 -12.91 -10.99 -6.97
N ARG A 67 -13.85 -11.91 -7.24
CA ARG A 67 -15.08 -11.59 -8.00
C ARG A 67 -16.12 -10.83 -7.19
N TYR A 68 -16.04 -10.88 -5.86
CA TYR A 68 -17.05 -10.29 -4.98
C TYR A 68 -16.62 -8.97 -4.36
N ILE A 69 -15.33 -8.64 -4.41
CA ILE A 69 -14.79 -7.40 -3.83
C ILE A 69 -14.54 -6.31 -4.88
N ASP A 70 -14.50 -5.07 -4.44
CA ASP A 70 -13.89 -3.98 -5.20
C ASP A 70 -12.37 -4.03 -5.01
N LEU A 71 -11.63 -4.19 -6.10
CA LEU A 71 -10.16 -4.33 -6.05
C LEU A 71 -9.47 -3.02 -5.71
N GLY A 72 -10.05 -1.87 -6.08
CA GLY A 72 -9.54 -0.57 -5.68
C GLY A 72 -9.72 -0.30 -4.18
N GLU A 73 -10.85 -0.75 -3.62
CA GLU A 73 -11.05 -0.73 -2.16
C GLU A 73 -10.06 -1.66 -1.43
N TYR A 74 -9.85 -2.87 -1.98
CA TYR A 74 -8.86 -3.79 -1.44
C TYR A 74 -7.45 -3.23 -1.45
N GLU A 75 -7.02 -2.60 -2.56
CA GLU A 75 -5.69 -1.97 -2.59
C GLU A 75 -5.59 -0.76 -1.67
N THR A 76 -6.65 0.02 -1.54
CA THR A 76 -6.71 1.09 -0.55
C THR A 76 -6.54 0.52 0.87
N TRP A 77 -7.21 -0.59 1.19
CA TRP A 77 -7.08 -1.27 2.47
C TRP A 77 -5.64 -1.76 2.70
N LYS A 78 -5.03 -2.42 1.70
CA LYS A 78 -3.64 -2.91 1.80
C LYS A 78 -2.65 -1.77 2.07
N LEU A 79 -2.73 -0.69 1.29
CA LEU A 79 -1.85 0.46 1.45
C LEU A 79 -2.06 1.13 2.83
N LYS A 80 -3.29 1.24 3.31
CA LYS A 80 -3.55 1.75 4.67
C LYS A 80 -2.87 0.87 5.73
N HIS A 81 -2.96 -0.45 5.63
CA HIS A 81 -2.29 -1.36 6.56
C HIS A 81 -0.77 -1.20 6.53
N LEU A 82 -0.17 -1.09 5.34
CA LEU A 82 1.26 -0.85 5.19
C LEU A 82 1.69 0.48 5.84
N LEU A 83 0.95 1.56 5.61
CA LEU A 83 1.21 2.86 6.22
C LEU A 83 1.02 2.82 7.74
N PHE A 84 -0.03 2.15 8.24
CA PHE A 84 -0.25 1.98 9.67
C PHE A 84 0.87 1.20 10.35
N ALA A 85 1.37 0.13 9.72
CA ALA A 85 2.50 -0.62 10.23
C ALA A 85 3.75 0.27 10.35
N PHE A 86 4.04 1.06 9.32
CA PHE A 86 5.18 1.99 9.33
C PHE A 86 5.05 3.11 10.37
N ILE A 87 3.86 3.71 10.51
CA ILE A 87 3.58 4.77 11.48
C ILE A 87 3.69 4.26 12.92
N ASN A 88 3.19 3.05 13.20
CA ASN A 88 3.15 2.48 14.54
C ASN A 88 4.39 1.65 14.89
N GLU A 89 5.41 1.65 14.03
CA GLU A 89 6.66 0.92 14.24
C GLU A 89 6.45 -0.61 14.35
N ASP A 90 5.42 -1.11 13.68
CA ASP A 90 5.07 -2.53 13.63
C ASP A 90 5.75 -3.20 12.44
N GLY A 91 7.02 -3.58 12.63
CA GLY A 91 7.82 -4.28 11.63
C GLY A 91 9.17 -3.61 11.36
N ASN A 92 9.85 -4.09 10.31
CA ASN A 92 11.13 -3.54 9.92
C ASN A 92 10.91 -2.28 9.05
N PRO A 93 11.37 -1.08 9.48
CA PRO A 93 11.12 0.15 8.76
C PRO A 93 11.78 0.20 7.38
N GLN A 94 12.86 -0.54 7.15
CA GLN A 94 13.47 -0.66 5.83
C GLN A 94 12.53 -1.40 4.88
N GLN A 95 12.12 -2.62 5.26
CA GLN A 95 11.23 -3.44 4.44
C GLN A 95 9.93 -2.70 4.12
N LEU A 96 9.36 -2.01 5.11
CA LEU A 96 8.12 -1.25 4.90
C LEU A 96 8.31 -0.08 3.92
N LEU A 97 9.49 0.55 3.89
CA LEU A 97 9.80 1.61 2.92
C LEU A 97 10.13 1.04 1.54
N ASP A 98 10.78 -0.11 1.47
CA ASP A 98 11.00 -0.85 0.22
C ASP A 98 9.64 -1.22 -0.42
N ASP A 99 8.70 -1.75 0.38
CA ASP A 99 7.34 -2.06 -0.08
C ASP A 99 6.59 -0.81 -0.57
N ILE A 100 6.81 0.36 0.07
CA ILE A 100 6.23 1.64 -0.37
C ILE A 100 6.88 2.14 -1.68
N TYR A 101 8.18 1.91 -1.85
CA TYR A 101 8.89 2.24 -3.09
C TYR A 101 8.40 1.39 -4.27
N ASP A 102 8.22 0.09 -4.07
CA ASP A 102 7.65 -0.81 -5.09
C ASP A 102 6.26 -0.32 -5.54
N LEU A 103 5.41 0.11 -4.60
CA LEU A 103 4.12 0.71 -4.95
C LEU A 103 4.26 2.02 -5.73
N TYR A 104 5.20 2.89 -5.35
CA TYR A 104 5.48 4.09 -6.14
C TYR A 104 5.88 3.74 -7.59
N TYR A 105 6.71 2.71 -7.76
CA TYR A 105 7.11 2.20 -9.08
C TYR A 105 5.91 1.66 -9.86
N ASP A 106 4.96 1.00 -9.18
CA ASP A 106 3.68 0.51 -9.72
C ASP A 106 2.62 1.61 -9.96
N GLY A 107 3.04 2.88 -10.06
CA GLY A 107 2.19 3.99 -10.49
C GLY A 107 1.50 4.76 -9.36
N TYR A 108 1.78 4.45 -8.10
CA TYR A 108 1.23 5.17 -6.94
C TYR A 108 2.04 6.45 -6.68
N TYR A 109 2.09 7.34 -7.66
CA TYR A 109 2.96 8.53 -7.65
C TYR A 109 2.68 9.51 -6.49
N PHE A 110 1.51 9.42 -5.86
CA PHE A 110 1.24 10.19 -4.64
C PHE A 110 2.11 9.76 -3.44
N LEU A 111 2.79 8.61 -3.54
CA LEU A 111 3.81 8.12 -2.60
C LEU A 111 5.20 8.69 -2.86
N GLU A 112 5.41 9.57 -3.86
CA GLU A 112 6.73 10.08 -4.28
C GLU A 112 7.63 10.52 -3.11
N SER A 113 7.09 11.25 -2.11
CA SER A 113 7.86 11.65 -0.92
C SER A 113 8.44 10.46 -0.18
N LEU A 114 7.64 9.43 0.09
CA LEU A 114 8.02 8.23 0.84
C LEU A 114 8.86 7.29 -0.02
N GLY A 115 8.28 6.87 -1.14
CA GLY A 115 8.84 5.86 -2.03
C GLY A 115 10.13 6.32 -2.68
N LEU A 116 10.25 7.56 -3.16
CA LEU A 116 11.47 8.01 -3.82
C LEU A 116 12.35 8.88 -2.91
N GLY A 117 11.73 9.70 -2.05
CA GLY A 117 12.45 10.64 -1.22
C GLY A 117 13.17 9.99 -0.05
N TYR A 118 12.50 9.11 0.70
CA TYR A 118 13.10 8.46 1.85
C TYR A 118 13.87 7.21 1.43
N GLU A 119 13.32 6.31 0.62
CA GLU A 119 14.03 5.08 0.21
C GLU A 119 15.37 5.35 -0.50
N LEU A 120 15.47 6.32 -1.41
CA LEU A 120 16.77 6.65 -2.02
C LEU A 120 17.77 7.26 -1.02
N CYS A 121 17.29 7.81 0.10
CA CYS A 121 18.16 8.18 1.21
C CYS A 121 18.49 6.97 2.11
N LEU A 122 17.67 5.92 2.09
CA LEU A 122 17.97 4.63 2.69
C LEU A 122 19.06 3.85 1.97
N GLU A 123 19.24 3.94 0.65
CA GLU A 123 20.37 3.26 -0.02
C GLU A 123 21.75 3.69 0.53
N SER A 124 21.83 4.86 1.18
CA SER A 124 23.00 5.34 1.93
C SER A 124 23.08 4.89 3.41
N TRP A 125 22.26 3.91 3.81
CA TRP A 125 22.02 3.49 5.21
C TRP A 125 23.20 2.89 5.97
N ALA A 126 24.19 2.35 5.29
CA ALA A 126 25.37 1.81 5.97
C ALA A 126 26.04 2.90 6.85
N ASP A 127 25.90 4.17 6.46
CA ASP A 127 26.43 5.32 7.18
C ASP A 127 25.42 5.92 8.19
N LEU A 128 24.12 5.97 7.86
CA LEU A 128 23.07 6.53 8.72
C LEU A 128 22.68 5.63 9.90
N SER A 129 22.72 4.30 9.73
CA SER A 129 22.44 3.32 10.80
C SER A 129 23.40 3.42 11.98
N ARG A 130 24.54 4.08 11.81
CA ARG A 130 25.55 4.37 12.83
C ARG A 130 25.40 5.75 13.46
N SER A 131 24.41 6.54 13.05
CA SER A 131 24.21 7.92 13.46
C SER A 131 22.99 8.09 14.38
N GLN A 132 23.04 9.08 15.27
CA GLN A 132 21.91 9.49 16.11
C GLN A 132 20.77 10.15 15.30
N GLU A 133 20.93 10.33 13.98
CA GLU A 133 20.00 11.06 13.12
C GLU A 133 18.93 10.16 12.48
N LEU A 134 19.09 8.83 12.58
CA LEU A 134 18.15 7.86 11.99
C LEU A 134 16.73 8.01 12.57
N ASP A 135 16.61 8.17 13.88
CA ASP A 135 15.30 8.32 14.53
C ASP A 135 14.59 9.58 14.05
N SER A 136 15.32 10.69 13.91
CA SER A 136 14.78 11.96 13.38
C SER A 136 14.40 11.87 11.91
N PHE A 137 15.10 11.03 11.13
CA PHE A 137 14.75 10.75 9.75
C PHE A 137 13.47 9.90 9.66
N LEU A 138 13.40 8.79 10.39
CA LEU A 138 12.22 7.92 10.43
C LEU A 138 10.99 8.65 10.97
N GLN A 139 11.15 9.50 11.99
CA GLN A 139 10.04 10.30 12.52
C GLN A 139 9.45 11.24 11.47
N ARG A 140 10.30 11.85 10.62
CA ARG A 140 9.83 12.67 9.48
C ARG A 140 9.12 11.81 8.44
N ALA A 141 9.68 10.67 8.07
CA ALA A 141 9.05 9.73 7.14
C ALA A 141 7.66 9.30 7.64
N ARG A 142 7.52 9.03 8.95
CA ARG A 142 6.23 8.68 9.56
C ARG A 142 5.22 9.82 9.48
N GLY A 143 5.67 11.08 9.60
CA GLY A 143 4.81 12.24 9.37
C GLY A 143 4.23 12.29 7.95
N GLU A 144 5.05 11.97 6.94
CA GLU A 144 4.60 11.90 5.55
C GLU A 144 3.64 10.72 5.33
N ALA A 145 3.89 9.58 5.97
CA ALA A 145 2.98 8.44 5.94
C ALA A 145 1.62 8.79 6.55
N GLN A 146 1.59 9.59 7.62
CA GLN A 146 0.34 10.11 8.20
C GLN A 146 -0.41 11.03 7.22
N GLU A 147 0.30 11.88 6.48
CA GLU A 147 -0.33 12.71 5.45
C GLU A 147 -0.94 11.87 4.32
N VAL A 148 -0.19 10.89 3.80
CA VAL A 148 -0.71 9.96 2.78
C VAL A 148 -1.93 9.22 3.28
N LEU A 149 -1.87 8.69 4.50
CA LEU A 149 -3.01 8.01 5.13
C LEU A 149 -4.24 8.94 5.19
N SER A 150 -4.04 10.20 5.59
CA SER A 150 -5.12 11.19 5.63
C SER A 150 -5.74 11.44 4.25
N TRP A 151 -4.96 11.40 3.16
CA TRP A 151 -5.48 11.57 1.80
C TRP A 151 -6.36 10.38 1.38
N LEU A 152 -6.01 9.17 1.80
CA LEU A 152 -6.81 7.95 1.57
C LEU A 152 -8.07 7.91 2.44
N GLU A 153 -8.05 8.50 3.64
CA GLU A 153 -9.21 8.57 4.53
C GLU A 153 -10.20 9.67 4.13
N THR A 154 -9.68 10.80 3.63
CA THR A 154 -10.49 11.94 3.18
C THR A 154 -10.91 11.84 1.71
N ASN A 155 -10.60 10.71 1.04
CA ASN A 155 -10.85 10.48 -0.39
C ASN A 155 -10.22 11.54 -1.31
N LYS A 156 -9.14 12.20 -0.87
CA LYS A 156 -8.32 13.05 -1.74
C LYS A 156 -7.57 12.20 -2.76
N ILE A 157 -7.17 10.99 -2.36
CA ILE A 157 -6.69 9.93 -3.21
C ILE A 157 -7.72 8.79 -3.19
N VAL A 158 -8.15 8.34 -4.38
CA VAL A 158 -9.04 7.18 -4.51
C VAL A 158 -8.50 6.23 -5.57
N ILE A 159 -8.15 5.01 -5.15
CA ILE A 159 -7.75 3.93 -6.06
C ILE A 159 -9.01 3.26 -6.62
N LYS A 160 -9.05 3.06 -7.94
CA LYS A 160 -10.19 2.45 -8.64
C LYS A 160 -9.82 1.07 -9.14
N THR A 161 -10.81 0.18 -9.26
CA THR A 161 -10.67 -1.14 -9.86
C THR A 161 -10.24 -1.08 -11.34
N ALA A 162 -10.54 0.01 -12.05
CA ALA A 162 -10.09 0.19 -13.43
C ALA A 162 -8.56 0.28 -13.52
N HIS A 163 -7.98 -0.25 -14.58
CA HIS A 163 -6.54 -0.19 -14.82
C HIS A 163 -6.18 0.83 -15.91
N ASP A 164 -4.98 1.40 -15.84
CA ASP A 164 -4.40 2.21 -16.91
C ASP A 164 -3.82 1.34 -18.06
N ASP A 165 -3.20 1.99 -19.05
CA ASP A 165 -2.58 1.33 -20.21
C ASP A 165 -1.37 0.45 -19.86
N ARG A 166 -0.82 0.62 -18.66
CA ARG A 166 0.28 -0.17 -18.10
C ARG A 166 -0.20 -1.22 -17.10
N ASN A 167 -1.52 -1.41 -17.01
CA ASN A 167 -2.18 -2.34 -16.10
C ASN A 167 -2.01 -1.97 -14.61
N HIS A 168 -1.65 -0.73 -14.29
CA HIS A 168 -1.70 -0.22 -12.90
C HIS A 168 -3.13 0.15 -12.53
N PHE A 169 -3.46 0.14 -11.24
CA PHE A 169 -4.76 0.67 -10.80
C PHE A 169 -4.87 2.17 -11.09
N SER A 170 -6.02 2.59 -11.61
CA SER A 170 -6.30 4.00 -11.85
C SER A 170 -6.47 4.75 -10.53
N VAL A 171 -5.80 5.88 -10.40
CA VAL A 171 -5.86 6.74 -9.20
C VAL A 171 -6.53 8.06 -9.55
N ILE A 172 -7.55 8.42 -8.78
CA ILE A 172 -8.11 9.78 -8.78
C ILE A 172 -7.41 10.59 -7.69
N ASP A 173 -6.68 11.63 -8.09
CA ASP A 173 -5.96 12.54 -7.19
C ASP A 173 -6.57 13.95 -7.26
N THR A 174 -7.25 14.34 -6.19
CA THR A 174 -7.91 15.64 -6.03
C THR A 174 -7.14 16.59 -5.11
N ARG A 175 -5.91 16.23 -4.71
CA ARG A 175 -5.03 17.11 -3.94
C ARG A 175 -4.73 18.37 -4.75
N THR A 176 -4.57 19.49 -4.05
CA THR A 176 -4.12 20.74 -4.64
C THR A 176 -2.66 20.63 -5.11
N GLU A 177 -2.25 21.48 -6.05
CA GLU A 177 -0.85 21.56 -6.49
C GLU A 177 0.12 21.90 -5.37
N LYS A 178 -0.35 22.49 -4.26
CA LYS A 178 0.46 22.71 -3.06
C LYS A 178 0.70 21.40 -2.31
N GLU A 179 -0.34 20.58 -2.14
CA GLU A 179 -0.27 19.28 -1.46
C GLU A 179 0.49 18.22 -2.27
N LYS A 180 0.56 18.35 -3.60
CA LYS A 180 1.35 17.46 -4.45
C LYS A 180 2.85 17.75 -4.44
N LYS A 181 3.28 18.90 -3.91
CA LYS A 181 4.71 19.23 -3.87
C LYS A 181 5.40 18.33 -2.86
N PRO A 182 6.49 17.64 -3.24
CA PRO A 182 7.28 16.88 -2.28
C PRO A 182 7.90 17.82 -1.26
N THR A 183 7.89 17.39 -0.02
CA THR A 183 8.12 18.21 1.17
C THR A 183 9.59 18.52 1.42
N TRP A 184 10.51 17.55 1.28
CA TRP A 184 11.89 17.76 1.75
C TRP A 184 13.01 17.31 0.79
N TYR A 185 12.89 16.16 0.10
CA TYR A 185 14.04 15.59 -0.62
C TYR A 185 14.36 16.35 -1.93
N LYS A 186 13.35 16.89 -2.63
CA LYS A 186 13.61 17.78 -3.78
C LYS A 186 14.25 19.09 -3.30
N LEU A 187 13.86 19.62 -2.14
CA LEU A 187 14.48 20.82 -1.55
C LEU A 187 15.95 20.59 -1.17
N ALA A 188 16.30 19.42 -0.64
CA ALA A 188 17.69 19.06 -0.32
C ALA A 188 18.58 18.92 -1.57
N LYS A 189 18.04 18.40 -2.69
CA LYS A 189 18.75 18.43 -3.99
C LYS A 189 18.84 19.83 -4.59
N PHE A 190 17.90 20.74 -4.29
CA PHE A 190 17.99 22.16 -4.70
C PHE A 190 18.98 22.98 -3.86
N SER A 191 19.11 22.71 -2.56
CA SER A 191 20.13 23.39 -1.72
C SER A 191 21.56 23.01 -2.13
N ASN A 192 21.79 21.77 -2.56
CA ASN A 192 23.11 21.34 -3.05
C ASN A 192 23.46 21.82 -4.47
N ARG A 193 22.48 22.21 -5.30
CA ARG A 193 22.74 22.81 -6.62
C ARG A 193 22.96 24.32 -6.59
N GLN A 194 22.58 25.01 -5.51
CA GLN A 194 22.82 26.46 -5.37
C GLN A 194 24.18 26.83 -4.78
N GLN A 195 24.98 25.86 -4.31
CA GLN A 195 26.33 26.13 -3.76
C GLN A 195 27.49 25.77 -4.68
N SER A 196 27.26 25.22 -5.88
CA SER A 196 28.31 25.17 -6.90
C SER A 196 28.21 26.43 -7.77
N GLN A 197 29.10 27.40 -7.51
CA GLN A 197 29.34 28.47 -8.47
C GLN A 197 29.60 27.83 -9.83
N PRO A 198 28.98 28.32 -10.91
CA PRO A 198 29.24 27.75 -12.22
C PRO A 198 30.73 27.81 -12.56
N TRP A 199 31.27 26.69 -13.04
CA TRP A 199 32.70 26.52 -13.31
C TRP A 199 33.30 27.60 -14.24
N TRP A 200 32.48 28.28 -15.05
CA TRP A 200 32.90 29.39 -15.92
C TRP A 200 33.25 30.69 -15.19
N LYS A 201 32.95 30.82 -13.88
CA LYS A 201 33.36 31.99 -13.07
C LYS A 201 34.80 31.93 -12.56
N PHE A 202 35.51 30.82 -12.76
CA PHE A 202 36.90 30.65 -12.34
C PHE A 202 37.93 31.01 -13.43
N TRP A 203 37.48 31.48 -14.59
CA TRP A 203 38.33 31.85 -15.74
C TRP A 203 38.11 33.32 -16.18
N GLY A 204 38.02 34.24 -15.21
CA GLY A 204 37.97 35.69 -15.43
C GLY A 204 39.19 36.38 -14.85
#